data_AF-V4KLM3-F1
#
_entry.id   AF-V4KLM3-F1
#
_cell.length_a   1.000
_cell.length_b   1.000
_cell.length_c   1.000
_cell.angle_alpha   90.00
_cell.angle_beta   90.00
_cell.angle_gamma   90.00
#
_symmetry.space_group_name_H-M   'P 1'
#
loop_
_entity.id
_entity.type
_entity.pdbx_description
1 polymer ?
#
loop_
_entity_poly.entity_id
_entity_poly.type
_entity_poly.pdbx_seq_one_letter_code
_entity_poly.pdbx_strand_id
1 'polypeptide(L)'
;MDYLGIDLSCAIGSLRNGEFPEKDCLLPLISKLLGYFLVAASITVKLPQIMKIVQHKSVRGLSVVAFELEVVGYTISLAYCLHKGLPFSAFGEMAFLLIQALILVACIYYFSQPVSMTTWVRALLYCSVAPTVLAGQINPTLFDALYASQHAIFLFARLPQIWKNFKVSFY
;
A
#
# COMPACT_ATOMS: atom_id res chain seq x y z
N MET A 1 -19.62 -13.65 19.28
CA MET A 1 -20.19 -12.90 18.14
C MET A 1 -19.03 -12.42 17.30
N ASP A 2 -18.71 -13.18 16.27
CA ASP A 2 -17.56 -12.97 15.38
C ASP A 2 -17.88 -11.87 14.36
N TYR A 3 -17.68 -10.62 14.77
CA TYR A 3 -17.62 -9.52 13.80
C TYR A 3 -16.15 -9.30 13.41
N LEU A 4 -15.86 -9.45 12.12
CA LEU A 4 -14.58 -9.10 11.49
C LEU A 4 -13.35 -9.93 11.91
N GLY A 5 -13.55 -11.19 12.33
CA GLY A 5 -12.45 -12.11 12.63
C GLY A 5 -11.49 -11.63 13.72
N ILE A 6 -11.87 -10.63 14.50
CA ILE A 6 -11.17 -10.23 15.71
C ILE A 6 -11.75 -11.13 16.80
N ASP A 7 -11.01 -12.15 17.22
CA ASP A 7 -11.45 -13.03 18.30
C ASP A 7 -11.25 -12.34 19.66
N LEU A 8 -11.97 -11.23 19.85
CA LEU A 8 -12.04 -10.47 21.10
C LEU A 8 -12.53 -11.36 22.25
N SER A 9 -13.25 -12.45 21.94
CA SER A 9 -13.72 -13.44 22.91
C SER A 9 -12.57 -14.14 23.62
N CYS A 10 -11.46 -14.42 22.92
CA CYS A 10 -10.29 -15.06 23.51
C CYS A 10 -9.51 -14.13 24.46
N ALA A 11 -9.33 -12.86 24.07
CA ALA A 11 -8.70 -11.85 24.92
C ALA A 11 -9.56 -11.52 26.16
N ILE A 12 -10.87 -11.35 25.97
CA ILE A 12 -11.81 -11.08 27.06
C ILE A 12 -11.99 -12.31 27.97
N GLY A 13 -11.95 -13.52 27.41
CA GLY A 13 -12.03 -14.79 28.15
C GLY A 13 -10.82 -15.01 29.07
N SER A 14 -9.60 -14.79 28.57
CA SER A 14 -8.37 -14.92 29.37
C SER A 14 -8.29 -13.83 30.46
N LEU A 15 -8.65 -12.58 30.13
CA LEU A 15 -8.69 -11.48 31.10
C LEU A 15 -9.76 -11.69 32.19
N ARG A 16 -10.88 -12.34 31.85
CA ARG A 16 -11.93 -12.70 32.82
C ARG A 16 -11.51 -13.82 33.78
N ASN A 17 -10.56 -14.67 33.36
CA ASN A 17 -10.01 -15.76 34.17
C ASN A 17 -8.73 -15.35 34.94
N GLY A 18 -8.22 -14.13 34.74
CA GLY A 18 -7.03 -13.64 35.44
C GLY A 18 -5.70 -14.19 34.94
N GLU A 19 -5.70 -14.87 33.78
CA GLU A 19 -4.51 -15.46 33.16
C GLU A 19 -4.01 -14.62 31.98
N PHE A 20 -2.68 -14.62 31.76
CA PHE A 20 -2.10 -13.96 30.61
C PHE A 20 -2.53 -14.67 29.32
N PRO A 21 -2.99 -13.95 28.28
CA PRO A 21 -3.47 -14.56 27.04
C PRO A 21 -2.36 -15.36 26.35
N GLU A 22 -2.69 -16.57 25.89
CA GLU A 22 -1.77 -17.41 25.13
C GLU A 22 -1.28 -16.72 23.86
N LYS A 23 -0.01 -16.98 23.52
CA LYS A 23 0.74 -16.33 22.43
C LYS A 23 0.03 -16.49 21.07
N ASP A 24 -0.64 -17.61 20.89
CA ASP A 24 -1.36 -18.00 19.68
C ASP A 24 -2.60 -17.13 19.41
N CYS A 25 -3.13 -16.47 20.44
CA CYS A 25 -4.27 -15.57 20.33
C CYS A 25 -3.85 -14.09 20.30
N LEU A 26 -2.80 -13.73 21.03
CA LEU A 26 -2.31 -12.36 21.10
C LEU A 26 -1.67 -11.90 19.77
N LEU A 27 -0.89 -12.77 19.12
CA LEU A 27 -0.19 -12.44 17.87
C LEU A 27 -1.16 -12.06 16.73
N PRO A 28 -2.19 -12.86 16.39
CA PRO A 28 -3.16 -12.49 15.37
C PRO A 28 -3.93 -11.20 15.69
N LEU A 29 -4.26 -10.99 16.97
CA LEU A 29 -4.97 -9.79 17.41
C LEU A 29 -4.13 -8.52 17.19
N ILE A 30 -2.86 -8.55 17.60
CA ILE A 30 -1.93 -7.44 17.41
C ILE A 30 -1.71 -7.17 15.93
N SER A 31 -1.51 -8.21 15.10
CA SER A 31 -1.32 -8.04 13.65
C SER A 31 -2.52 -7.38 12.99
N LYS A 32 -3.76 -7.71 13.40
CA LYS A 32 -4.97 -7.08 12.86
C LYS A 32 -5.14 -5.63 13.31
N LEU A 33 -4.91 -5.34 14.59
CA LEU A 33 -4.96 -3.97 15.10
C LEU A 33 -3.91 -3.09 14.43
N LEU A 34 -2.69 -3.62 14.24
CA LEU A 34 -1.63 -2.93 13.55
C LEU A 34 -1.99 -2.66 12.08
N GLY A 35 -2.59 -3.63 11.38
CA GLY A 35 -3.06 -3.46 10.01
C GLY A 35 -4.14 -2.37 9.89
N TYR A 36 -5.13 -2.35 10.80
CA TYR A 36 -6.13 -1.27 10.82
C TYR A 36 -5.52 0.10 11.14
N PHE A 37 -4.55 0.14 12.05
CA PHE A 37 -3.82 1.36 12.36
C PHE A 37 -3.02 1.87 11.16
N LEU A 38 -2.34 0.98 10.44
CA LEU A 38 -1.60 1.30 9.21
C LEU A 38 -2.52 1.86 8.13
N VAL A 39 -3.67 1.24 7.91
CA VAL A 39 -4.69 1.73 6.97
C VAL A 39 -5.19 3.12 7.37
N ALA A 40 -5.53 3.32 8.65
CA ALA A 40 -6.00 4.61 9.15
C ALA A 40 -4.92 5.70 9.01
N ALA A 41 -3.68 5.39 9.41
CA ALA A 41 -2.54 6.28 9.28
C ALA A 41 -2.26 6.65 7.81
N SER A 42 -2.35 5.68 6.89
CA SER A 42 -2.22 5.88 5.44
C SER A 42 -3.22 6.92 4.92
N ILE A 43 -4.48 6.85 5.34
CA ILE A 43 -5.50 7.83 4.97
C ILE A 43 -5.12 9.21 5.47
N THR A 44 -4.71 9.33 6.73
CA THR A 44 -4.33 10.62 7.34
C THR A 44 -3.14 11.27 6.65
N VAL A 45 -2.19 10.50 6.08
CA VAL A 45 -1.05 11.06 5.33
C VAL A 45 -1.34 11.33 3.86
N LYS A 46 -2.21 10.53 3.21
CA LYS A 46 -2.57 10.73 1.80
C LYS A 46 -3.53 11.90 1.62
N LEU A 47 -4.44 12.15 2.56
CA LEU A 47 -5.38 13.28 2.52
C LEU A 47 -4.71 14.67 2.40
N PRO A 48 -3.73 15.05 3.24
CA PRO A 48 -3.07 16.36 3.11
C PRO A 48 -2.28 16.46 1.81
N GLN A 49 -1.75 15.35 1.28
CA GLN A 49 -1.10 15.33 -0.03
C GLN A 49 -2.10 15.62 -1.15
N ILE A 50 -3.29 15.01 -1.12
CA ILE A 50 -4.39 15.30 -2.05
C ILE A 50 -4.84 16.75 -1.92
N MET A 51 -5.03 17.25 -0.69
CA MET A 51 -5.45 18.64 -0.45
C MET A 51 -4.45 19.64 -1.02
N LYS A 52 -3.14 19.41 -0.86
CA LYS A 52 -2.08 20.24 -1.47
C LYS A 52 -2.20 20.26 -3.01
N ILE A 53 -2.43 19.10 -3.63
CA ILE A 53 -2.60 18.99 -5.09
C ILE A 53 -3.84 19.77 -5.56
N VAL A 54 -4.97 19.61 -4.86
CA VAL A 54 -6.24 20.26 -5.19
C VAL A 54 -6.17 21.78 -4.98
N GLN A 55 -5.56 22.24 -3.88
CA GLN A 55 -5.44 23.66 -3.56
C GLN A 55 -4.53 24.41 -4.53
N HIS A 56 -3.40 23.82 -4.92
CA HIS A 56 -2.46 24.47 -5.84
C HIS A 56 -2.78 24.19 -7.31
N LYS A 57 -3.75 23.30 -7.61
CA LYS A 57 -4.04 22.77 -8.96
C LYS A 57 -2.77 22.39 -9.73
N SER A 58 -1.74 21.96 -9.00
CA SER A 58 -0.41 21.73 -9.55
C SER A 58 0.24 20.60 -8.79
N VAL A 59 0.87 19.72 -9.57
CA VAL A 59 1.60 18.56 -9.06
C VAL A 59 3.12 18.81 -9.08
N ARG A 60 3.55 20.07 -9.32
CA ARG A 60 4.96 20.49 -9.31
C ARG A 60 5.58 20.22 -7.93
N GLY A 61 6.66 19.43 -7.91
CA GLY A 61 7.40 19.07 -6.70
C GLY A 61 7.06 17.69 -6.11
N LEU A 62 5.98 17.05 -6.59
CA LEU A 62 5.66 15.66 -6.24
C LEU A 62 6.27 14.68 -7.26
N SER A 63 6.79 13.55 -6.76
CA SER A 63 7.26 12.46 -7.61
C SER A 63 6.09 11.58 -8.02
N VAL A 64 5.51 11.83 -9.19
CA VAL A 64 4.46 10.96 -9.79
C VAL A 64 4.95 9.50 -9.86
N VAL A 65 6.22 9.30 -10.20
CA VAL A 65 6.87 7.98 -10.28
C VAL A 65 6.87 7.24 -8.93
N ALA A 66 7.01 7.95 -7.81
CA ALA A 66 6.97 7.32 -6.49
C ALA A 66 5.57 6.78 -6.14
N PHE A 67 4.52 7.47 -6.60
CA PHE A 67 3.13 7.00 -6.43
C PHE A 67 2.77 5.87 -7.40
N GLU A 68 3.25 5.93 -8.65
CA GLU A 68 3.14 4.82 -9.61
C GLU A 68 3.79 3.55 -9.07
N LEU A 69 5.01 3.68 -8.53
CA LEU A 69 5.71 2.57 -7.86
C LEU A 69 4.93 2.03 -6.67
N GLU A 70 4.26 2.90 -5.90
CA GLU A 70 3.40 2.52 -4.78
C GLU A 70 2.27 1.59 -5.19
N VAL A 71 1.58 1.93 -6.29
CA VAL A 71 0.55 1.06 -6.88
C VAL A 71 1.17 -0.28 -7.30
N VAL A 72 2.31 -0.27 -7.98
CA VAL A 72 2.98 -1.51 -8.42
C VAL A 72 3.35 -2.40 -7.23
N GLY A 73 3.92 -1.83 -6.16
CA GLY A 73 4.30 -2.56 -4.96
C GLY A 73 3.13 -3.21 -4.23
N TYR A 74 2.02 -2.48 -4.06
CA TYR A 74 0.83 -3.08 -3.45
C TYR A 74 0.23 -4.17 -4.34
N THR A 75 0.28 -4.03 -5.67
CA THR A 75 -0.16 -5.08 -6.61
C THR A 75 0.68 -6.35 -6.49
N ILE A 76 2.02 -6.22 -6.43
CA ILE A 76 2.92 -7.36 -6.19
C ILE A 76 2.65 -7.99 -4.83
N SER A 77 2.48 -7.17 -3.78
CA SER A 77 2.22 -7.68 -2.43
C SER A 77 0.87 -8.39 -2.32
N LEU A 78 -0.17 -7.84 -2.95
CA LEU A 78 -1.49 -8.47 -3.01
C LEU A 78 -1.45 -9.79 -3.78
N ALA A 79 -0.82 -9.81 -4.95
CA ALA A 79 -0.67 -11.03 -5.74
C ALA A 79 0.14 -12.11 -4.99
N TYR A 80 1.15 -11.73 -4.20
CA TYR A 80 1.88 -12.66 -3.33
C TYR A 80 0.98 -13.29 -2.28
N CYS A 81 0.19 -12.47 -1.59
CA CYS A 81 -0.71 -12.99 -0.57
C CYS A 81 -1.79 -13.91 -1.16
N LEU A 82 -2.29 -13.59 -2.36
CA LEU A 82 -3.24 -14.43 -3.08
C LEU A 82 -2.61 -15.76 -3.52
N HIS A 83 -1.38 -15.73 -4.07
CA HIS A 83 -0.67 -16.92 -4.51
C HIS A 83 -0.33 -17.86 -3.33
N LYS A 84 0.10 -17.30 -2.19
CA LYS A 84 0.35 -18.08 -0.97
C LYS A 84 -0.93 -18.55 -0.26
N GLY A 85 -2.12 -18.19 -0.77
CA GLY A 85 -3.40 -18.62 -0.20
C GLY A 85 -3.65 -18.07 1.21
N LEU A 86 -3.14 -16.87 1.51
CA LEU A 86 -3.28 -16.27 2.84
C LEU A 86 -4.74 -15.90 3.12
N PRO A 87 -5.18 -15.92 4.40
CA PRO A 87 -6.54 -15.55 4.76
C PRO A 87 -6.85 -14.10 4.36
N PHE A 88 -8.12 -13.80 4.08
CA PHE A 88 -8.59 -12.45 3.69
C PHE A 88 -8.08 -11.35 4.62
N SER A 89 -7.94 -11.65 5.92
CA SER A 89 -7.42 -10.68 6.88
C SER A 89 -5.99 -10.19 6.59
N ALA A 90 -5.14 -11.00 5.93
CA ALA A 90 -3.76 -10.64 5.62
C ALA A 90 -3.65 -9.85 4.31
N PHE A 91 -4.44 -10.19 3.29
CA PHE A 91 -4.39 -9.49 2.00
C PHE A 91 -5.39 -8.33 1.89
N GLY A 92 -6.43 -8.30 2.73
CA GLY A 92 -7.45 -7.25 2.72
C GLY A 92 -6.90 -5.86 3.00
N GLU A 93 -5.90 -5.76 3.89
CA GLU A 93 -5.14 -4.53 4.11
C GLU A 93 -4.46 -4.05 2.82
N MET A 94 -3.73 -4.95 2.14
CA MET A 94 -3.00 -4.64 0.91
C MET A 94 -3.96 -4.24 -0.22
N ALA A 95 -5.12 -4.88 -0.32
CA ALA A 95 -6.16 -4.53 -1.29
C ALA A 95 -6.71 -3.11 -1.04
N PHE A 96 -6.93 -2.75 0.24
CA PHE A 96 -7.44 -1.43 0.59
C PHE A 96 -6.40 -0.32 0.32
N LEU A 97 -5.13 -0.57 0.65
CA LEU A 97 -4.02 0.33 0.33
C LEU A 97 -3.84 0.51 -1.19
N LEU A 98 -3.99 -0.57 -1.96
CA LEU A 98 -3.94 -0.53 -3.43
C LEU A 98 -5.05 0.36 -4.00
N ILE A 99 -6.28 0.21 -3.53
CA ILE A 99 -7.43 1.03 -3.98
C ILE A 99 -7.16 2.51 -3.70
N GLN A 100 -6.69 2.85 -2.49
CA GLN A 100 -6.33 4.23 -2.15
C GLN A 100 -5.21 4.78 -3.05
N ALA A 101 -4.20 3.97 -3.35
CA ALA A 101 -3.09 4.36 -4.21
C ALA A 101 -3.55 4.60 -5.67
N LEU A 102 -4.45 3.76 -6.20
CA LEU A 102 -5.04 3.95 -7.52
C LEU A 102 -5.85 5.25 -7.61
N ILE A 103 -6.69 5.54 -6.62
CA ILE A 103 -7.46 6.80 -6.56
C ILE A 103 -6.51 8.00 -6.54
N LEU A 104 -5.45 7.93 -5.73
CA LEU A 104 -4.46 9.01 -5.63
C LEU A 104 -3.74 9.27 -6.97
N VAL A 105 -3.29 8.22 -7.66
CA VAL A 105 -2.65 8.32 -8.98
C VAL A 105 -3.62 8.88 -10.02
N ALA A 106 -4.88 8.44 -10.00
CA ALA A 106 -5.92 8.97 -10.88
C ALA A 106 -6.15 10.48 -10.66
N CYS A 107 -6.24 10.92 -9.40
CA CYS A 107 -6.31 12.35 -9.07
C CYS A 107 -5.08 13.10 -9.57
N ILE A 108 -3.87 12.57 -9.36
CA ILE A 108 -2.63 13.17 -9.85
C ILE A 108 -2.66 13.35 -11.37
N TYR A 109 -3.05 12.34 -12.14
CA TYR A 109 -3.13 12.43 -13.60
C TYR A 109 -4.17 13.45 -14.07
N TYR A 110 -5.30 13.55 -13.35
CA TYR A 110 -6.34 14.54 -13.64
C TYR A 110 -5.83 15.98 -13.44
N PHE A 111 -5.10 16.26 -12.35
CA PHE A 111 -4.58 17.60 -12.05
C PHE A 111 -3.23 17.92 -12.73
N SER A 112 -2.52 16.93 -13.26
CA SER A 112 -1.20 17.11 -13.90
C SER A 112 -1.26 17.41 -15.41
N GLN A 113 -2.35 17.96 -15.93
CA GLN A 113 -2.47 18.23 -17.36
C GLN A 113 -1.52 19.37 -17.83
N PRO A 114 -0.93 19.25 -19.04
CA PRO A 114 -1.04 18.13 -19.98
C PRO A 114 -0.20 16.93 -19.55
N VAL A 115 -0.82 15.75 -19.54
CA VAL A 115 -0.13 14.49 -19.24
C VAL A 115 0.75 14.08 -20.43
N SER A 116 2.00 13.71 -20.15
CA SER A 116 2.93 13.27 -21.18
C SER A 116 2.48 11.95 -21.82
N MET A 117 2.79 11.73 -23.10
CA MET A 117 2.55 10.46 -23.78
C MET A 117 3.20 9.27 -23.05
N THR A 118 4.34 9.50 -22.40
CA THR A 118 5.04 8.51 -21.57
C THR A 118 4.21 8.03 -20.39
N THR A 119 3.42 8.93 -19.78
CA THR A 119 2.51 8.63 -18.66
C THR A 119 1.35 7.74 -19.13
N TRP A 120 0.78 8.02 -20.30
CA TRP A 120 -0.26 7.18 -20.90
C TRP A 120 0.23 5.76 -21.22
N VAL A 121 1.43 5.64 -21.78
CA VAL A 121 2.02 4.33 -22.08
C VAL A 121 2.22 3.52 -20.79
N ARG A 122 2.68 4.15 -19.71
CA ARG A 122 2.84 3.48 -18.40
C ARG A 122 1.51 3.02 -17.82
N ALA A 123 0.47 3.84 -17.91
CA ALA A 123 -0.86 3.50 -17.43
C ALA A 123 -1.44 2.29 -18.18
N LEU A 124 -1.32 2.28 -19.51
CA LEU A 124 -1.76 1.15 -20.34
C LEU A 124 -0.97 -0.12 -20.04
N LEU A 125 0.36 -0.01 -19.88
CA LEU A 125 1.22 -1.12 -19.52
C LEU A 125 0.88 -1.67 -18.12
N TYR A 126 0.57 -0.79 -17.16
CA TYR A 126 0.10 -1.23 -15.85
C TYR A 126 -1.23 -1.97 -15.94
N CYS A 127 -2.20 -1.47 -16.71
CA CYS A 127 -3.49 -2.12 -16.90
C CYS A 127 -3.39 -3.48 -17.59
N SER A 128 -2.38 -3.73 -18.43
CA SER A 128 -2.16 -5.03 -19.06
C SER A 128 -1.39 -6.01 -18.15
N VAL A 129 -0.42 -5.52 -17.38
CA VAL A 129 0.43 -6.36 -16.52
C VAL A 129 -0.24 -6.68 -15.18
N ALA A 130 -0.96 -5.75 -14.55
CA ALA A 130 -1.54 -5.97 -13.23
C ALA A 130 -2.52 -7.18 -13.16
N PRO A 131 -3.43 -7.39 -14.13
CA PRO A 131 -4.32 -8.56 -14.12
C PRO A 131 -3.58 -9.88 -14.28
N THR A 132 -2.52 -9.92 -15.10
CA THR A 132 -1.73 -11.14 -15.32
C THR A 132 -0.90 -11.51 -14.08
N VAL A 133 -0.39 -10.50 -13.37
CA VAL A 133 0.25 -10.66 -12.06
C VAL A 133 -0.72 -11.21 -11.02
N LEU A 134 -1.92 -10.63 -10.92
CA LEU A 134 -2.95 -11.08 -9.97
C LEU A 134 -3.50 -12.47 -10.28
N ALA A 135 -3.55 -12.85 -11.56
CA ALA A 135 -3.96 -14.18 -11.99
C ALA A 135 -2.94 -15.28 -11.62
N GLY A 136 -1.80 -14.92 -11.03
CA GLY A 136 -0.81 -15.88 -10.55
C GLY A 136 -0.04 -16.60 -11.66
N GLN A 137 -0.08 -16.10 -12.90
CA GLN A 137 0.57 -16.72 -14.07
C GLN A 137 2.08 -16.46 -14.14
N ILE A 138 2.68 -15.89 -13.10
CA ILE A 138 4.10 -15.51 -13.07
C ILE A 138 4.92 -16.63 -12.42
N ASN A 139 6.13 -16.86 -12.95
CA ASN A 139 7.09 -17.79 -12.36
C ASN A 139 7.33 -17.46 -10.88
N PRO A 140 7.11 -18.42 -9.95
CA PRO A 140 7.15 -18.17 -8.52
C PRO A 140 8.51 -17.67 -8.04
N THR A 141 9.61 -18.17 -8.62
CA THR A 141 10.98 -17.75 -8.27
C THR A 141 11.27 -16.30 -8.65
N LEU A 142 10.76 -15.86 -9.81
CA LEU A 142 10.92 -14.47 -10.26
C LEU A 142 10.08 -13.55 -9.37
N PHE A 143 8.90 -14.01 -9.00
CA PHE A 143 7.95 -13.27 -8.20
C PHE A 143 8.42 -13.06 -6.74
N ASP A 144 9.00 -14.09 -6.12
CA ASP A 144 9.61 -13.99 -4.78
C ASP A 144 10.82 -13.03 -4.78
N ALA A 145 11.65 -13.06 -5.83
CA ALA A 145 12.76 -12.12 -5.99
C ALA A 145 12.27 -10.67 -6.17
N LEU A 146 11.21 -10.47 -6.98
CA LEU A 146 10.55 -9.17 -7.14
C LEU A 146 9.99 -8.67 -5.80
N TYR A 147 9.29 -9.52 -5.05
CA TYR A 147 8.72 -9.16 -3.75
C TYR A 147 9.81 -8.80 -2.71
N ALA A 148 10.92 -9.54 -2.67
CA ALA A 148 12.05 -9.22 -1.78
C ALA A 148 12.70 -7.88 -2.15
N SER A 149 12.85 -7.61 -3.45
CA SER A 149 13.48 -6.39 -3.95
C SER A 149 12.59 -5.14 -3.87
N GLN A 150 11.27 -5.29 -3.79
CA GLN A 150 10.34 -4.15 -3.85
C GLN A 150 10.62 -3.13 -2.74
N HIS A 151 10.90 -3.59 -1.52
CA HIS A 151 11.11 -2.72 -0.36
C HIS A 151 12.39 -1.88 -0.54
N ALA A 152 13.44 -2.46 -1.13
CA ALA A 152 14.65 -1.73 -1.47
C ALA A 152 14.37 -0.69 -2.57
N ILE A 153 13.63 -1.06 -3.62
CA ILE A 153 13.25 -0.16 -4.72
C ILE A 153 12.45 1.04 -4.19
N PHE A 154 11.52 0.82 -3.25
CA PHE A 154 10.76 1.89 -2.62
C PHE A 154 11.63 2.90 -1.86
N LEU A 155 12.58 2.39 -1.08
CA LEU A 155 13.54 3.23 -0.36
C LEU A 155 14.33 4.10 -1.34
N PHE A 156 14.92 3.50 -2.37
CA PHE A 156 15.69 4.24 -3.37
C PHE A 156 14.85 5.18 -4.24
N ALA A 157 13.57 4.89 -4.45
CA ALA A 157 12.68 5.78 -5.19
C ALA A 157 12.29 7.04 -4.38
N ARG A 158 12.19 6.93 -3.05
CA ARG A 158 11.82 8.06 -2.19
C ARG A 158 13.00 8.88 -1.69
N LEU A 159 14.19 8.29 -1.57
CA LEU A 159 15.41 8.98 -1.12
C LEU A 159 15.73 10.26 -1.96
N PRO A 160 15.69 10.24 -3.30
CA PRO A 160 15.91 11.44 -4.12
C PRO A 160 14.85 12.53 -3.89
N GLN A 161 13.61 12.13 -3.59
CA GLN A 161 12.50 13.06 -3.34
C GLN A 161 12.63 13.73 -1.96
N ILE A 162 13.05 12.98 -0.94
CA ILE A 162 13.37 13.52 0.40
C ILE A 162 14.51 14.52 0.28
N TRP A 163 15.57 14.17 -0.45
CA TRP A 163 16.73 15.03 -0.62
C TRP A 163 16.39 16.33 -1.36
N LYS A 164 15.58 16.26 -2.42
CA LYS A 164 15.10 17.45 -3.13
C LYS A 164 14.23 18.35 -2.25
N ASN A 165 13.33 17.79 -1.43
CA ASN A 165 12.53 18.57 -0.48
C ASN A 165 13.40 19.26 0.58
N PHE A 166 14.40 18.57 1.13
CA PHE A 166 15.34 19.16 2.09
C PHE A 166 16.13 20.33 1.49
N LYS A 167 16.56 20.21 0.22
CA LYS A 167 17.33 21.27 -0.45
C LYS A 167 16.52 22.54 -0.71
N VAL A 168 15.22 22.42 -0.96
CA VAL A 168 14.31 23.56 -1.18
C VAL A 168 14.00 24.31 0.12
N SER A 169 14.09 23.65 1.28
CA SER A 169 13.84 24.29 2.58
C SER A 169 15.05 25.03 3.16
N PHE A 170 16.24 24.92 2.55
CA PHE A 170 17.51 25.49 3.04
C PHE A 170 18.02 26.67 2.20
N TYR A 171 17.18 27.20 1.30
CA TYR A 171 17.39 28.42 0.52
C TYR A 171 16.18 29.33 0.69
#